data_AF-A0AAW5L3R2-F1
#
_entry.id   AF-A0AAW5L3R2-F1
#
_cell.length_a   1.000
_cell.length_b   1.000
_cell.length_c   1.000
_cell.angle_alpha   90.00
_cell.angle_beta   90.00
_cell.angle_gamma   90.00
#
_symmetry.space_group_name_H-M   'P 1'
#
loop_
_entity.id
_entity.type
_entity.pdbx_description
1 polymer ?
#
loop_
_entity_poly.entity_id
_entity_poly.type
_entity_poly.pdbx_seq_one_letter_code
_entity_poly.pdbx_strand_id
1 'polypeptide(L)'
;MRRNQFVVGKSGEGMGMNRSDISEYSQAMAIARTFVKSGEREGFWGEYAIELLAGCMMYMQKKRGEPLFVDVKQTVDFLQKAKEQEEYITECVKSMEENHPSYHIFRILASSGYKIRNGVIDTLTAMLLEHGMHYKNTEFSESMNILISGGVGKGKTMVMKQFISYQNRISNKVTILDNDGEYRAYGEKVDTVEVICLSSQDSALLGVKERETCLHSDVVCIDEGNRWYAQNPEEFMELLEELQACGIKIIASFIEAPEAVQEVFDVRIDLDESAC
;
A
#
# COMPACT_ATOMS: atom_id res chain seq x y z
N MET A 1 12.67 -44.20 8.78
CA MET A 1 11.31 -44.06 8.22
C MET A 1 10.31 -43.99 9.38
N ARG A 2 9.75 -42.80 9.66
CA ARG A 2 8.60 -42.63 10.55
C ARG A 2 7.48 -42.00 9.72
N ARG A 3 6.36 -42.71 9.63
CA ARG A 3 5.11 -42.27 8.98
C ARG A 3 4.43 -41.28 9.94
N ASN A 4 4.24 -40.04 9.50
CA ASN A 4 3.37 -39.10 10.19
C ASN A 4 1.92 -39.47 9.87
N GLN A 5 1.16 -39.81 10.91
CA GLN A 5 -0.29 -39.93 10.84
C GLN A 5 -0.89 -38.54 10.71
N PHE A 6 -1.61 -38.32 9.60
CA PHE A 6 -2.53 -37.21 9.41
C PHE A 6 -3.70 -37.35 10.40
N VAL A 7 -3.88 -36.36 11.26
CA VAL A 7 -5.12 -36.17 12.02
C VAL A 7 -5.95 -35.14 11.26
N VAL A 8 -7.00 -35.62 10.60
CA VAL A 8 -7.98 -34.78 9.90
C VAL A 8 -8.98 -34.26 10.94
N GLY A 9 -8.95 -32.95 11.20
CA GLY A 9 -9.98 -32.25 11.97
C GLY A 9 -11.29 -32.17 11.17
N LYS A 10 -12.42 -32.30 11.87
CA LYS A 10 -13.77 -32.30 11.29
C LYS A 10 -14.07 -31.00 10.54
N SER A 11 -14.68 -31.15 9.36
CA SER A 11 -15.22 -30.06 8.56
C SER A 11 -16.50 -29.51 9.19
N GLY A 12 -16.62 -28.19 9.29
CA GLY A 12 -17.85 -27.48 9.67
C GLY A 12 -17.97 -27.14 11.16
N GLU A 13 -17.26 -26.11 11.60
CA GLU A 13 -17.64 -25.19 12.70
C GLU A 13 -16.63 -24.02 12.72
N GLY A 14 -16.50 -23.34 11.59
CA GLY A 14 -15.89 -22.00 11.57
C GLY A 14 -16.92 -21.05 12.15
N MET A 15 -16.73 -20.60 13.39
CA MET A 15 -17.40 -19.43 13.93
C MET A 15 -17.21 -18.31 12.90
N GLY A 16 -18.27 -17.93 12.19
CA GLY A 16 -18.25 -16.82 11.27
C GLY A 16 -17.94 -15.56 12.05
N MET A 17 -16.70 -15.08 11.97
CA MET A 17 -16.39 -13.69 12.30
C MET A 17 -16.99 -12.82 11.20
N ASN A 18 -17.79 -11.84 11.59
CA ASN A 18 -18.35 -10.89 10.65
C ASN A 18 -17.17 -10.08 10.07
N ARG A 19 -17.18 -9.84 8.76
CA ARG A 19 -16.16 -9.04 8.04
C ARG A 19 -16.04 -7.59 8.56
N SER A 20 -16.93 -7.15 9.44
CA SER A 20 -16.88 -5.89 10.20
C SER A 20 -15.84 -5.86 11.33
N ASP A 21 -15.14 -6.96 11.62
CA ASP A 21 -14.43 -7.14 12.90
C ASP A 21 -12.90 -6.92 12.83
N ILE A 22 -12.35 -6.40 11.72
CA ILE A 22 -10.92 -6.01 11.66
C ILE A 22 -10.73 -4.72 12.45
N SER A 23 -10.07 -4.82 13.61
CA SER A 23 -9.78 -3.66 14.46
C SER A 23 -9.06 -2.53 13.69
N GLU A 24 -9.36 -1.27 14.01
CA GLU A 24 -8.74 -0.08 13.40
C GLU A 24 -7.20 -0.16 13.41
N TYR A 25 -6.63 -0.75 14.47
CA TYR A 25 -5.21 -1.06 14.59
C TYR A 25 -4.69 -2.02 13.51
N SER A 26 -5.42 -3.11 13.24
CA SER A 26 -5.03 -4.10 12.23
C SER A 26 -5.04 -3.50 10.82
N GLN A 27 -5.99 -2.61 10.53
CA GLN A 27 -6.05 -1.87 9.27
C GLN A 27 -4.89 -0.87 9.16
N ALA A 28 -4.65 -0.08 10.20
CA ALA A 28 -3.53 0.88 10.24
C ALA A 28 -2.17 0.18 10.08
N MET A 29 -1.97 -0.97 10.73
CA MET A 29 -0.76 -1.78 10.58
C MET A 29 -0.61 -2.39 9.18
N ALA A 30 -1.71 -2.80 8.55
CA ALA A 30 -1.68 -3.31 7.17
C ALA A 30 -1.20 -2.23 6.20
N ILE A 31 -1.73 -1.01 6.34
CA ILE A 31 -1.34 0.16 5.54
C ILE A 31 0.10 0.56 5.89
N ALA A 32 0.47 0.72 7.16
CA ALA A 32 1.84 1.10 7.52
C ALA A 32 2.91 0.13 6.99
N ARG A 33 2.64 -1.18 6.97
CA ARG A 33 3.55 -2.19 6.40
C ARG A 33 3.76 -2.06 4.89
N THR A 34 2.90 -1.32 4.17
CA THR A 34 3.12 -1.03 2.75
C THR A 34 4.25 -0.03 2.54
N PHE A 35 4.61 0.74 3.56
CA PHE A 35 5.64 1.78 3.47
C PHE A 35 7.06 1.22 3.62
N VAL A 36 7.21 -0.09 3.86
CA VAL A 36 8.50 -0.73 4.12
C VAL A 36 8.75 -1.88 3.14
N LYS A 37 9.92 -1.85 2.50
CA LYS A 37 10.38 -2.91 1.58
C LYS A 37 10.49 -4.23 2.33
N SER A 38 10.16 -5.34 1.67
CA SER A 38 10.08 -6.68 2.28
C SER A 38 11.36 -7.10 3.04
N GLY A 39 12.55 -6.73 2.58
CA GLY A 39 13.83 -6.99 3.25
C GLY A 39 14.21 -6.03 4.39
N GLU A 40 13.54 -4.88 4.50
CA GLU A 40 13.76 -3.87 5.57
C GLU A 40 12.76 -4.02 6.73
N ARG A 41 11.77 -4.90 6.56
CA ARG A 41 10.80 -5.26 7.62
C ARG A 41 11.49 -5.95 8.79
N GLU A 42 12.54 -6.72 8.52
CA GLU A 42 13.24 -7.51 9.54
C GLU A 42 14.28 -6.66 10.27
N GLY A 43 13.84 -5.99 11.33
CA GLY A 43 14.73 -5.24 12.20
C GLY A 43 14.00 -4.48 13.29
N PHE A 44 14.66 -4.31 14.45
CA PHE A 44 14.11 -3.56 15.58
C PHE A 44 13.61 -2.16 15.16
N TRP A 45 14.37 -1.43 14.34
CA TRP A 45 13.98 -0.09 13.92
C TRP A 45 12.79 -0.09 12.94
N GLY A 46 12.72 -1.08 12.04
CA GLY A 46 11.68 -1.16 11.01
C GLY A 46 10.31 -1.46 11.60
N GLU A 47 10.20 -2.47 12.47
CA GLU A 47 8.91 -2.84 13.08
C GLU A 47 8.35 -1.71 13.96
N TYR A 48 9.20 -1.04 14.75
CA TYR A 48 8.75 0.10 15.57
C TYR A 48 8.41 1.34 14.74
N ALA A 49 9.07 1.55 13.59
CA ALA A 49 8.71 2.63 12.67
C ALA A 49 7.34 2.37 12.01
N ILE A 50 7.05 1.13 11.63
CA ILE A 50 5.74 0.70 11.10
C ILE A 50 4.65 0.92 12.15
N GLU A 51 4.87 0.48 13.39
CA GLU A 51 3.92 0.70 14.48
C GLU A 51 3.71 2.20 14.75
N LEU A 52 4.78 2.99 14.74
CA LEU A 52 4.67 4.44 14.90
C LEU A 52 3.86 5.07 13.76
N LEU A 53 4.06 4.66 12.51
CA LEU A 53 3.28 5.13 11.37
C LEU A 53 1.78 4.83 11.54
N ALA A 54 1.45 3.59 11.92
CA ALA A 54 0.07 3.20 12.22
C ALA A 54 -0.52 4.06 13.36
N GLY A 55 0.27 4.31 14.41
CA GLY A 55 -0.11 5.19 15.52
C GLY A 55 -0.39 6.63 15.07
N CYS A 56 0.47 7.19 14.22
CA CYS A 56 0.30 8.51 13.62
C CYS A 56 -0.97 8.60 12.78
N MET A 57 -1.23 7.61 11.91
CA MET A 57 -2.45 7.56 11.09
C MET A 57 -3.71 7.63 11.96
N MET A 58 -3.83 6.69 12.90
CA MET A 58 -5.00 6.60 13.79
C MET A 58 -5.17 7.86 14.64
N TYR A 59 -4.07 8.48 15.10
CA TYR A 59 -4.12 9.70 15.90
C TYR A 59 -4.62 10.91 15.11
N MET A 60 -4.11 11.08 13.88
CA MET A 60 -4.52 12.19 13.01
C MET A 60 -5.94 12.01 12.51
N GLN A 61 -6.34 10.77 12.25
CA GLN A 61 -7.65 10.43 11.75
C GLN A 61 -8.75 10.60 12.80
N LYS A 62 -8.56 10.14 14.05
CA LYS A 62 -9.57 10.31 15.11
C LYS A 62 -9.83 11.78 15.43
N LYS A 63 -8.84 12.66 15.20
CA LYS A 63 -9.02 14.12 15.28
C LYS A 63 -9.91 14.69 14.19
N ARG A 64 -10.06 14.02 13.05
CA ARG A 64 -10.76 14.52 11.85
C ARG A 64 -12.05 13.77 11.50
N GLY A 65 -12.22 12.53 11.96
CA GLY A 65 -13.36 11.67 11.59
C GLY A 65 -13.29 11.13 10.15
N GLU A 66 -12.08 11.06 9.57
CA GLU A 66 -11.83 10.64 8.19
C GLU A 66 -11.50 9.14 8.07
N PRO A 67 -11.39 8.54 6.86
CA PRO A 67 -10.85 7.19 6.65
C PRO A 67 -9.34 7.06 6.96
N LEU A 68 -8.83 5.84 7.18
CA LEU A 68 -7.41 5.55 7.45
C LEU A 68 -6.54 5.81 6.21
N PHE A 69 -5.65 6.81 6.26
CA PHE A 69 -4.63 7.04 5.24
C PHE A 69 -3.37 7.69 5.84
N VAL A 70 -2.26 7.69 5.10
CA VAL A 70 -1.02 8.36 5.50
C VAL A 70 -0.90 9.69 4.77
N ASP A 71 -1.00 10.79 5.50
CA ASP A 71 -0.55 12.10 5.02
C ASP A 71 0.96 12.21 5.30
N VAL A 72 1.80 11.98 4.29
CA VAL A 72 3.26 11.96 4.45
C VAL A 72 3.78 13.28 5.00
N LYS A 73 3.31 14.42 4.47
CA LYS A 73 3.76 15.75 4.90
C LYS A 73 3.37 16.00 6.35
N GLN A 74 2.11 15.77 6.69
CA GLN A 74 1.62 15.98 8.04
C GLN A 74 2.31 15.03 9.04
N THR A 75 2.57 13.79 8.62
CA THR A 75 3.28 12.81 9.45
C THR A 75 4.73 13.24 9.68
N VAL A 76 5.45 13.69 8.65
CA VAL A 76 6.80 14.24 8.80
C VAL A 76 6.81 15.48 9.69
N ASP A 77 5.87 16.40 9.52
CA ASP A 77 5.75 17.59 10.38
C ASP A 77 5.49 17.22 11.86
N PHE A 78 4.67 16.19 12.10
CA PHE A 78 4.42 15.64 13.43
C PHE A 78 5.68 15.04 14.04
N LEU A 79 6.42 14.23 13.28
CA LEU A 79 7.66 13.59 13.71
C LEU A 79 8.76 14.61 14.01
N GLN A 80 8.85 15.66 13.20
CA GLN A 80 9.80 16.76 13.42
C GLN A 80 9.50 17.47 14.75
N LYS A 81 8.23 17.80 15.02
CA LYS A 81 7.83 18.36 16.31
C LYS A 81 8.16 17.43 17.48
N ALA A 82 7.93 16.13 17.32
CA ALA A 82 8.26 15.13 18.34
C ALA A 82 9.75 15.04 18.65
N LYS A 83 10.64 15.33 17.68
CA LYS A 83 12.09 15.42 17.90
C LYS A 83 12.52 16.71 18.56
N GLU A 84 11.95 17.83 18.13
CA GLU A 84 12.32 19.17 18.61
C GLU A 84 11.79 19.46 20.02
N GLN A 85 10.64 18.88 20.37
CA GLN A 85 9.94 19.13 21.62
C GLN A 85 9.81 17.82 22.40
N GLU A 86 10.63 17.67 23.44
CA GLU A 86 10.71 16.44 24.22
C GLU A 86 9.36 16.02 24.84
N GLU A 87 8.54 16.98 25.25
CA GLU A 87 7.24 16.70 25.88
C GLU A 87 6.10 16.47 24.88
N TYR A 88 6.30 16.69 23.59
CA TYR A 88 5.23 16.70 22.59
C TYR A 88 4.47 15.38 22.49
N ILE A 89 5.18 14.23 22.51
CA ILE A 89 4.51 12.91 22.50
C ILE A 89 3.75 12.70 23.82
N THR A 90 4.29 13.15 24.95
CA THR A 90 3.63 13.05 26.26
C THR A 90 2.34 13.89 26.29
N GLU A 91 2.35 15.09 25.70
CA GLU A 91 1.15 15.92 25.53
C GLU A 91 0.13 15.24 24.62
N CYS A 92 0.57 14.62 23.53
CA CYS A 92 -0.32 13.85 22.65
C CYS A 92 -1.00 12.71 23.43
N VAL A 93 -0.26 11.96 24.25
CA VAL A 93 -0.81 10.89 25.11
C VAL A 93 -1.84 11.44 26.10
N LYS A 94 -1.57 12.58 26.75
CA LYS A 94 -2.51 13.23 27.68
C LYS A 94 -3.80 13.72 26.99
N SER A 95 -3.73 14.03 25.70
CA SER A 95 -4.88 14.49 24.92
C SER A 95 -5.79 13.35 24.42
N MET A 96 -5.36 12.10 24.58
CA MET A 96 -6.09 10.91 24.14
C MET A 96 -6.70 10.15 25.32
N GLU A 97 -7.89 9.56 25.10
CA GLU A 97 -8.43 8.54 26.00
C GLU A 97 -7.58 7.26 25.94
N GLU A 98 -7.50 6.50 27.04
CA GLU A 98 -6.71 5.25 27.11
C GLU A 98 -7.19 4.17 26.13
N ASN A 99 -8.48 4.20 25.76
CA ASN A 99 -9.08 3.31 24.77
C ASN A 99 -8.70 3.67 23.33
N HIS A 100 -7.97 4.77 23.10
CA HIS A 100 -7.62 5.21 21.76
C HIS A 100 -6.60 4.24 21.16
N PRO A 101 -6.78 3.77 19.91
CA PRO A 101 -5.87 2.83 19.26
C PRO A 101 -4.39 3.25 19.25
N SER A 102 -4.09 4.54 19.04
CA SER A 102 -2.74 5.11 19.14
C SER A 102 -2.18 5.26 20.56
N TYR A 103 -3.01 5.19 21.61
CA TYR A 103 -2.62 5.54 22.98
C TYR A 103 -1.42 4.71 23.45
N HIS A 104 -1.48 3.38 23.28
CA HIS A 104 -0.43 2.49 23.75
C HIS A 104 0.88 2.68 22.98
N ILE A 105 0.81 2.92 21.66
CA ILE A 105 1.98 3.16 20.80
C ILE A 105 2.70 4.43 21.26
N PHE A 106 1.96 5.53 21.43
CA PHE A 106 2.55 6.81 21.83
C PHE A 106 3.01 6.79 23.29
N ARG A 107 2.33 6.04 24.17
CA ARG A 107 2.78 5.84 25.56
C ARG A 107 4.13 5.12 25.61
N ILE A 108 4.30 4.06 24.82
CA ILE A 108 5.58 3.34 24.72
C ILE A 108 6.66 4.29 24.20
N LEU A 109 6.39 5.04 23.13
CA LEU A 109 7.33 6.01 22.57
C LEU A 109 7.70 7.13 23.57
N ALA A 110 6.73 7.67 24.31
CA ALA A 110 6.96 8.68 25.36
C ALA A 110 7.85 8.15 26.48
N SER A 111 7.65 6.88 26.88
CA SER A 111 8.44 6.22 27.92
C SER A 111 9.81 5.71 27.45
N SER A 112 10.07 5.73 26.14
CA SER A 112 11.31 5.24 25.57
C SER A 112 12.46 6.22 25.80
N GLY A 113 13.66 5.67 26.04
CA GLY A 113 14.87 6.49 26.17
C GLY A 113 15.14 7.28 24.89
N TYR A 114 15.73 8.47 25.03
CA TYR A 114 16.01 9.43 23.95
C TYR A 114 16.58 8.78 22.67
N LYS A 115 17.57 7.88 22.81
CA LYS A 115 18.20 7.19 21.67
C LYS A 115 17.23 6.29 20.90
N ILE A 116 16.37 5.56 21.60
CA ILE A 116 15.38 4.66 20.98
C ILE A 116 14.29 5.49 20.32
N ARG A 117 13.73 6.47 21.05
CA ARG A 117 12.70 7.37 20.54
C ARG A 117 13.14 8.05 19.24
N ASN A 118 14.30 8.69 19.25
CA ASN A 118 14.79 9.39 18.07
C ASN A 118 15.21 8.43 16.96
N GLY A 119 15.79 7.27 17.28
CA GLY A 119 16.11 6.26 16.26
C GLY A 119 14.88 5.78 15.51
N VAL A 120 13.78 5.48 16.22
CA VAL A 120 12.50 5.09 15.59
C VAL A 120 11.91 6.23 14.75
N ILE A 121 11.93 7.47 15.27
CA ILE A 121 11.44 8.63 14.52
C ILE A 121 12.29 8.88 13.26
N ASP A 122 13.61 8.77 13.36
CA ASP A 122 14.52 8.96 12.22
C ASP A 122 14.31 7.89 11.16
N THR A 123 14.16 6.63 11.57
CA THR A 123 13.83 5.54 10.65
C THR A 123 12.50 5.78 9.94
N LEU A 124 11.44 6.14 10.67
CA LEU A 124 10.15 6.43 10.05
C LEU A 124 10.23 7.66 9.13
N THR A 125 10.92 8.71 9.56
CA THR A 125 11.10 9.93 8.75
C THR A 125 11.86 9.60 7.46
N ALA A 126 12.91 8.78 7.52
CA ALA A 126 13.61 8.31 6.33
C ALA A 126 12.69 7.51 5.40
N MET A 127 11.93 6.55 5.93
CA MET A 127 10.94 5.78 5.14
C MET A 127 9.91 6.68 4.45
N LEU A 128 9.44 7.70 5.17
CA LEU A 128 8.46 8.67 4.68
C LEU A 128 9.06 9.70 3.71
N LEU A 129 10.33 10.08 3.84
CA LEU A 129 11.00 11.02 2.93
C LEU A 129 11.49 10.33 1.67
N GLU A 130 11.96 9.08 1.77
CA GLU A 130 12.13 8.22 0.61
C GLU A 130 10.79 8.08 -0.13
N HIS A 131 9.66 7.96 0.58
CA HIS A 131 8.32 8.10 -0.01
C HIS A 131 8.02 9.49 -0.58
N GLY A 132 8.30 10.55 0.17
CA GLY A 132 7.83 11.92 -0.07
C GLY A 132 8.61 12.67 -1.15
N MET A 133 9.87 12.31 -1.39
CA MET A 133 10.68 12.84 -2.49
C MET A 133 10.15 12.40 -3.87
N HIS A 134 9.39 11.29 -3.94
CA HIS A 134 8.66 10.90 -5.14
C HIS A 134 7.32 11.65 -5.34
N TYR A 135 6.87 12.44 -4.36
CA TYR A 135 5.50 12.98 -4.28
C TYR A 135 5.34 14.49 -4.56
N LYS A 136 6.41 15.23 -4.85
CA LYS A 136 6.29 16.69 -5.12
C LYS A 136 5.57 17.04 -6.44
N ASN A 137 5.20 16.07 -7.28
CA ASN A 137 4.79 16.31 -8.67
C ASN A 137 3.38 15.83 -9.08
N THR A 138 2.45 15.52 -8.17
CA THR A 138 1.14 15.02 -8.59
C THR A 138 -0.03 15.71 -7.89
N GLU A 139 -0.52 16.79 -8.50
CA GLU A 139 -1.95 17.11 -8.42
C GLU A 139 -2.70 15.94 -9.08
N PHE A 140 -3.31 15.08 -8.28
CA PHE A 140 -3.99 13.88 -8.75
C PHE A 140 -5.30 14.24 -9.43
N SER A 141 -5.26 14.51 -10.73
CA SER A 141 -6.47 14.70 -11.52
C SER A 141 -7.29 13.40 -11.53
N GLU A 142 -8.62 13.55 -11.50
CA GLU A 142 -9.57 12.46 -11.27
C GLU A 142 -9.63 11.45 -12.45
N SER A 143 -9.07 11.75 -13.62
CA SER A 143 -9.32 10.97 -14.86
C SER A 143 -8.08 10.48 -15.63
N MET A 144 -6.86 10.72 -15.15
CA MET A 144 -5.64 10.38 -15.91
C MET A 144 -5.13 8.96 -15.63
N ASN A 145 -4.74 8.25 -16.69
CA ASN A 145 -3.98 7.02 -16.64
C ASN A 145 -2.52 7.32 -16.24
N ILE A 146 -1.96 6.50 -15.35
CA ILE A 146 -0.65 6.73 -14.73
C ILE A 146 0.29 5.56 -15.01
N LEU A 147 1.43 5.87 -15.62
CA LEU A 147 2.55 4.95 -15.81
C LEU A 147 3.65 5.28 -14.81
N ILE A 148 4.14 4.26 -14.11
CA ILE A 148 5.26 4.36 -13.18
C ILE A 148 6.42 3.51 -13.73
N SER A 149 7.51 4.15 -14.15
CA SER A 149 8.72 3.50 -14.67
C SER A 149 9.89 3.54 -13.69
N GLY A 150 10.88 2.66 -13.89
CA GLY A 150 12.15 2.68 -13.17
C GLY A 150 12.68 1.30 -12.81
N GLY A 151 13.97 1.21 -12.50
CA GLY A 151 14.66 -0.04 -12.17
C GLY A 151 14.08 -0.84 -10.99
N VAL A 152 14.62 -2.04 -10.80
CA VAL A 152 14.29 -2.90 -9.65
C VAL A 152 14.71 -2.19 -8.34
N GLY A 153 13.85 -2.25 -7.31
CA GLY A 153 14.12 -1.67 -5.99
C GLY A 153 13.93 -0.15 -5.88
N LYS A 154 13.49 0.52 -6.96
CA LYS A 154 13.27 1.98 -7.04
C LYS A 154 11.97 2.47 -6.41
N GLY A 155 11.14 1.58 -5.87
CA GLY A 155 9.91 1.98 -5.16
C GLY A 155 8.64 2.06 -6.01
N LYS A 156 8.59 1.45 -7.21
CA LYS A 156 7.39 1.45 -8.06
C LYS A 156 6.14 0.89 -7.36
N THR A 157 6.24 -0.33 -6.83
CA THR A 157 5.18 -1.01 -6.06
C THR A 157 4.73 -0.19 -4.86
N MET A 158 5.66 0.54 -4.25
CA MET A 158 5.39 1.41 -3.12
C MET A 158 4.57 2.63 -3.54
N VAL A 159 4.91 3.28 -4.65
CA VAL A 159 4.10 4.35 -5.27
C VAL A 159 2.70 3.83 -5.65
N MET A 160 2.60 2.64 -6.24
CA MET A 160 1.31 2.02 -6.57
C MET A 160 0.43 1.80 -5.32
N LYS A 161 1.00 1.30 -4.21
CA LYS A 161 0.26 1.08 -2.95
C LYS A 161 -0.33 2.38 -2.40
N GLN A 162 0.34 3.52 -2.59
CA GLN A 162 -0.22 4.83 -2.24
C GLN A 162 -1.42 5.19 -3.13
N PHE A 163 -1.27 5.01 -4.45
CA PHE A 163 -2.36 5.25 -5.38
C PHE A 163 -3.59 4.43 -5.01
N ILE A 164 -3.42 3.13 -4.79
CA ILE A 164 -4.50 2.25 -4.39
C ILE A 164 -5.15 2.72 -3.08
N SER A 165 -4.33 3.12 -2.09
CA SER A 165 -4.83 3.64 -0.82
C SER A 165 -5.65 4.92 -0.98
N TYR A 166 -5.24 5.83 -1.87
CA TYR A 166 -6.01 7.03 -2.20
C TYR A 166 -7.32 6.71 -2.94
N GLN A 167 -7.29 5.78 -3.91
CA GLN A 167 -8.49 5.38 -4.65
C GLN A 167 -9.53 4.73 -3.72
N ASN A 168 -9.08 3.89 -2.79
CA ASN A 168 -9.94 3.36 -1.72
C ASN A 168 -10.55 4.46 -0.86
N ARG A 169 -9.80 5.55 -0.54
CA ARG A 169 -10.32 6.68 0.24
C ARG A 169 -11.53 7.34 -0.43
N ILE A 170 -11.52 7.45 -1.76
CA ILE A 170 -12.64 8.03 -2.51
C ILE A 170 -13.69 6.98 -2.89
N SER A 171 -13.65 5.80 -2.26
CA SER A 171 -14.59 4.69 -2.45
C SER A 171 -14.62 4.12 -3.87
N ASN A 172 -13.52 4.26 -4.61
CA ASN A 172 -13.34 3.58 -5.88
C ASN A 172 -13.06 2.10 -5.64
N LYS A 173 -13.71 1.23 -6.40
CA LYS A 173 -13.42 -0.20 -6.47
C LYS A 173 -12.13 -0.40 -7.25
N VAL A 174 -11.13 -1.01 -6.60
CA VAL A 174 -9.80 -1.22 -7.19
C VAL A 174 -9.58 -2.70 -7.47
N THR A 175 -9.16 -3.02 -8.69
CA THR A 175 -8.64 -4.34 -9.03
C THR A 175 -7.12 -4.26 -9.25
N ILE A 176 -6.37 -5.18 -8.64
CA ILE A 176 -4.92 -5.29 -8.79
C ILE A 176 -4.59 -6.57 -9.54
N LEU A 177 -3.92 -6.42 -10.67
CA LEU A 177 -3.28 -7.48 -11.43
C LEU A 177 -1.87 -7.68 -10.88
N ASP A 178 -1.71 -8.68 -10.01
CA ASP A 178 -0.50 -8.94 -9.22
C ASP A 178 0.24 -10.18 -9.74
N ASN A 179 1.43 -10.01 -10.30
CA ASN A 179 2.20 -11.14 -10.82
C ASN A 179 2.97 -11.89 -9.72
N ASP A 180 3.61 -11.14 -8.83
CA ASP A 180 4.55 -11.67 -7.83
C ASP A 180 3.91 -11.97 -6.47
N GLY A 181 2.61 -11.67 -6.30
CA GLY A 181 1.87 -11.96 -5.09
C GLY A 181 2.14 -10.97 -3.94
N GLU A 182 2.84 -9.87 -4.22
CA GLU A 182 3.18 -8.84 -3.23
C GLU A 182 1.95 -8.13 -2.64
N TYR A 183 0.80 -8.23 -3.31
CA TYR A 183 -0.47 -7.64 -2.91
C TYR A 183 -1.46 -8.65 -2.35
N ARG A 184 -1.17 -9.97 -2.35
CA ARG A 184 -2.10 -10.98 -1.81
C ARG A 184 -2.51 -10.66 -0.36
N ALA A 185 -1.54 -10.40 0.51
CA ALA A 185 -1.81 -10.02 1.90
C ALA A 185 -2.45 -8.63 2.06
N TYR A 186 -2.41 -7.79 1.02
CA TYR A 186 -3.06 -6.49 0.97
C TYR A 186 -4.55 -6.63 0.62
N GLY A 187 -4.87 -7.38 -0.43
CA GLY A 187 -6.27 -7.66 -0.83
C GLY A 187 -7.07 -8.41 0.23
N GLU A 188 -6.45 -9.35 0.96
CA GLU A 188 -7.11 -10.06 2.07
C GLU A 188 -7.55 -9.13 3.23
N LYS A 189 -6.98 -7.93 3.32
CA LYS A 189 -7.18 -6.99 4.43
C LYS A 189 -7.98 -5.75 4.05
N VAL A 190 -8.23 -5.54 2.75
CA VAL A 190 -8.93 -4.36 2.24
C VAL A 190 -10.08 -4.84 1.36
N ASP A 191 -11.30 -4.85 1.92
CA ASP A 191 -12.50 -5.41 1.29
C ASP A 191 -12.88 -4.77 -0.06
N THR A 192 -12.40 -3.56 -0.36
CA THR A 192 -12.66 -2.83 -1.62
C THR A 192 -11.63 -3.11 -2.71
N VAL A 193 -10.59 -3.90 -2.40
CA VAL A 193 -9.49 -4.23 -3.32
C VAL A 193 -9.56 -5.69 -3.71
N GLU A 194 -9.82 -5.95 -4.97
CA GLU A 194 -9.75 -7.29 -5.53
C GLU A 194 -8.34 -7.55 -6.09
N VAL A 195 -7.68 -8.60 -5.64
CA VAL A 195 -6.32 -8.94 -6.10
C VAL A 195 -6.37 -10.22 -6.93
N ILE A 196 -6.03 -10.09 -8.20
CA ILE A 196 -5.93 -11.19 -9.16
C ILE A 196 -4.47 -11.59 -9.26
N CYS A 197 -4.11 -12.72 -8.67
CA CYS A 197 -2.74 -13.25 -8.72
C CYS A 197 -2.57 -14.24 -9.87
N LEU A 198 -1.70 -13.92 -10.83
CA LEU A 198 -1.39 -14.83 -11.95
C LEU A 198 -0.45 -15.98 -11.59
N SER A 199 0.39 -15.83 -10.56
CA SER A 199 1.31 -16.91 -10.12
C SER A 199 0.60 -18.21 -9.69
N SER A 200 -0.73 -18.17 -9.50
CA SER A 200 -1.57 -19.33 -9.23
C SER A 200 -2.28 -19.94 -10.45
N GLN A 201 -2.15 -19.36 -11.65
CA GLN A 201 -2.77 -19.88 -12.86
C GLN A 201 -1.71 -20.37 -13.85
N ASP A 202 -1.86 -21.61 -14.33
CA ASP A 202 -0.99 -22.22 -15.36
C ASP A 202 -1.11 -21.54 -16.75
N SER A 203 -1.97 -20.53 -16.90
CA SER A 203 -2.16 -19.75 -18.12
C SER A 203 -1.74 -18.31 -17.95
N ALA A 204 -0.94 -17.82 -18.90
CA ALA A 204 -0.39 -16.46 -18.96
C ALA A 204 -1.43 -15.37 -19.33
N LEU A 205 -2.73 -15.66 -19.20
CA LEU A 205 -3.84 -14.83 -19.69
C LEU A 205 -4.90 -14.66 -18.62
N LEU A 206 -5.56 -13.50 -18.61
CA LEU A 206 -6.76 -13.29 -17.80
C LEU A 206 -7.87 -14.19 -18.35
N GLY A 207 -8.45 -15.02 -17.49
CA GLY A 207 -9.70 -15.68 -17.83
C GLY A 207 -10.84 -14.66 -17.99
N VAL A 208 -11.95 -15.13 -18.54
CA VAL A 208 -13.15 -14.31 -18.78
C VAL A 208 -13.64 -13.62 -17.51
N LYS A 209 -13.55 -14.30 -16.36
CA LYS A 209 -13.98 -13.76 -15.07
C LYS A 209 -13.06 -12.66 -14.57
N GLU A 210 -11.75 -12.86 -14.69
CA GLU A 210 -10.75 -11.90 -14.28
C GLU A 210 -10.85 -10.61 -15.12
N ARG A 211 -11.04 -10.75 -16.43
CA ARG A 211 -11.29 -9.61 -17.33
C ARG A 211 -12.60 -8.90 -16.98
N GLU A 212 -13.67 -9.63 -16.71
CA GLU A 212 -14.95 -9.07 -16.26
C GLU A 212 -14.81 -8.30 -14.92
N THR A 213 -14.02 -8.81 -13.97
CA THR A 213 -13.71 -8.11 -12.72
C THR A 213 -13.04 -6.76 -12.98
N CYS A 214 -12.05 -6.72 -13.87
CA CYS A 214 -11.37 -5.47 -14.26
C CYS A 214 -12.36 -4.47 -14.84
N LEU A 215 -13.27 -4.90 -15.71
CA LEU A 215 -14.27 -4.03 -16.36
C LEU A 215 -15.35 -3.49 -15.42
N HIS A 216 -15.56 -4.14 -14.26
CA HIS A 216 -16.47 -3.67 -13.21
C HIS A 216 -15.75 -2.90 -12.10
N SER A 217 -14.53 -2.41 -12.34
CA SER A 217 -13.75 -1.63 -11.38
C SER A 217 -13.69 -0.17 -11.81
N ASP A 218 -13.49 0.72 -10.83
CA ASP A 218 -13.24 2.14 -11.12
C ASP A 218 -11.76 2.35 -11.48
N VAL A 219 -10.88 1.50 -10.93
CA VAL A 219 -9.43 1.55 -11.14
C VAL A 219 -8.87 0.16 -11.32
N VAL A 220 -7.98 -0.01 -12.32
CA VAL A 220 -7.17 -1.21 -12.49
C VAL A 220 -5.71 -0.86 -12.30
N CYS A 221 -5.07 -1.57 -11.36
CA CYS A 221 -3.65 -1.46 -11.06
C CYS A 221 -2.89 -2.67 -11.62
N ILE A 222 -1.90 -2.44 -12.47
CA ILE A 222 -1.13 -3.49 -13.14
C ILE A 222 0.31 -3.45 -12.63
N ASP A 223 0.68 -4.40 -11.78
CA ASP A 223 2.07 -4.49 -11.30
C ASP A 223 2.91 -5.37 -12.24
N GLU A 224 4.15 -4.94 -12.45
CA GLU A 224 5.10 -5.58 -13.36
C GLU A 224 4.58 -5.77 -14.79
N GLY A 225 4.02 -4.72 -15.38
CA GLY A 225 3.45 -4.71 -16.72
C GLY A 225 4.38 -5.26 -17.81
N ASN A 226 5.71 -5.18 -17.63
CA ASN A 226 6.67 -5.83 -18.53
C ASN A 226 6.43 -7.32 -18.71
N ARG A 227 6.04 -8.05 -17.64
CA ARG A 227 5.78 -9.48 -17.73
C ARG A 227 4.49 -9.77 -18.48
N TRP A 228 3.45 -8.98 -18.20
CA TRP A 228 2.16 -9.05 -18.91
C TRP A 228 2.34 -8.83 -20.42
N TYR A 229 3.03 -7.74 -20.77
CA TYR A 229 3.34 -7.41 -22.16
C TYR A 229 4.22 -8.48 -22.83
N ALA A 230 5.26 -8.97 -22.15
CA ALA A 230 6.18 -9.96 -22.74
C ALA A 230 5.51 -11.32 -23.00
N GLN A 231 4.45 -11.66 -22.25
CA GLN A 231 3.73 -12.92 -22.41
C GLN A 231 2.76 -12.89 -23.60
N ASN A 232 1.94 -11.84 -23.71
CA ASN A 232 1.04 -11.65 -24.85
C ASN A 232 0.83 -10.15 -25.14
N PRO A 233 1.66 -9.53 -26.00
CA PRO A 233 1.59 -8.10 -26.28
C PRO A 233 0.22 -7.66 -26.85
N GLU A 234 -0.35 -8.44 -27.77
CA GLU A 234 -1.60 -8.08 -28.46
C GLU A 234 -2.77 -8.04 -27.49
N GLU A 235 -2.94 -9.10 -26.69
CA GLU A 235 -4.05 -9.19 -25.73
C GLU A 235 -3.87 -8.24 -24.54
N PHE A 236 -2.64 -7.95 -24.12
CA PHE A 236 -2.38 -6.93 -23.11
C PHE A 236 -2.74 -5.53 -23.61
N MET A 237 -2.40 -5.19 -24.85
CA MET A 237 -2.80 -3.92 -25.44
C MET A 237 -4.32 -3.84 -25.61
N GLU A 238 -4.98 -4.93 -26.04
CA GLU A 238 -6.44 -4.99 -26.14
C GLU A 238 -7.13 -4.73 -24.79
N LEU A 239 -6.60 -5.29 -23.70
CA LEU A 239 -7.08 -5.00 -22.34
C LEU A 239 -6.93 -3.53 -21.98
N LEU A 240 -5.76 -2.93 -22.23
CA LEU A 240 -5.52 -1.51 -21.93
C LEU A 240 -6.48 -0.60 -22.69
N GLU A 241 -6.69 -0.87 -23.98
CA GLU A 241 -7.63 -0.13 -24.83
C GLU A 241 -9.08 -0.29 -24.34
N GLU A 242 -9.49 -1.50 -23.96
CA GLU A 242 -10.83 -1.77 -23.45
C GLU A 242 -11.09 -1.04 -22.12
N LEU A 243 -10.14 -1.09 -21.19
CA LEU A 243 -10.23 -0.36 -19.92
C LEU A 243 -10.36 1.15 -20.16
N GLN A 244 -9.54 1.70 -21.05
CA GLN A 244 -9.60 3.11 -21.42
C GLN A 244 -10.94 3.49 -22.06
N ALA A 245 -11.46 2.66 -22.97
CA ALA A 245 -12.75 2.88 -23.63
C ALA A 245 -13.93 2.86 -22.64
N CYS A 246 -13.82 2.06 -21.57
CA CYS A 246 -14.79 2.03 -20.47
C CYS A 246 -14.62 3.19 -19.48
N GLY A 247 -13.62 4.05 -19.65
CA GLY A 247 -13.32 5.14 -18.72
C GLY A 247 -12.74 4.67 -17.39
N ILE A 248 -12.20 3.45 -17.35
CA ILE A 248 -11.59 2.87 -16.17
C ILE A 248 -10.17 3.40 -16.05
N LYS A 249 -9.82 3.90 -14.86
CA LYS A 249 -8.49 4.46 -14.63
C LYS A 249 -7.45 3.35 -14.55
N ILE A 250 -6.35 3.52 -15.28
CA ILE A 250 -5.25 2.55 -15.32
C ILE A 250 -4.05 3.12 -14.57
N ILE A 251 -3.49 2.31 -13.67
CA ILE A 251 -2.22 2.61 -12.99
C ILE A 251 -1.29 1.42 -13.20
N ALA A 252 -0.19 1.59 -13.92
CA ALA A 252 0.70 0.48 -14.26
C ALA A 252 2.15 0.75 -13.87
N SER A 253 2.87 -0.31 -13.46
CA SER A 253 4.32 -0.24 -13.23
C SER A 253 5.11 -1.01 -14.29
N PHE A 254 6.22 -0.41 -14.72
CA PHE A 254 7.16 -0.99 -15.68
C PHE A 254 8.61 -0.74 -15.23
N ILE A 255 9.53 -1.63 -15.58
CA ILE A 255 10.97 -1.29 -15.58
C ILE A 255 11.20 -0.30 -16.73
N GLU A 256 10.81 -0.71 -17.93
CA GLU A 256 10.85 0.11 -19.14
C GLU A 256 9.60 -0.23 -19.96
N ALA A 257 8.76 0.76 -20.24
CA ALA A 257 7.51 0.55 -20.96
C ALA A 257 7.74 0.65 -22.48
N PRO A 258 7.23 -0.31 -23.29
CA PRO A 258 7.23 -0.19 -24.75
C PRO A 258 6.53 1.09 -25.22
N GLU A 259 6.95 1.67 -26.36
CA GLU A 259 6.35 2.92 -26.89
C GLU A 259 4.83 2.83 -27.01
N ALA A 260 4.31 1.74 -27.58
CA ALA A 260 2.87 1.50 -27.72
C ALA A 260 2.13 1.53 -26.37
N VAL A 261 2.74 1.00 -25.31
CA VAL A 261 2.17 1.05 -23.95
C VAL A 261 2.19 2.47 -23.43
N GLN A 262 3.29 3.21 -23.61
CA GLN A 262 3.43 4.58 -23.11
C GLN A 262 2.37 5.53 -23.65
N GLU A 263 1.88 5.32 -24.88
CA GLU A 263 0.85 6.15 -25.53
C GLU A 263 -0.52 6.07 -24.83
N VAL A 264 -0.79 5.00 -24.06
CA VAL A 264 -2.03 4.82 -23.30
C VAL A 264 -2.08 5.71 -22.04
N PHE A 265 -0.92 6.14 -21.53
CA PHE A 265 -0.82 6.80 -20.23
C PHE A 265 -0.59 8.31 -20.35
N ASP A 266 -1.47 9.07 -19.69
CA ASP A 266 -1.44 10.54 -19.68
C ASP A 266 -0.30 11.09 -18.82
N VAL A 267 -0.02 10.42 -17.69
CA VAL A 267 1.00 10.83 -16.73
C VAL A 267 2.06 9.74 -16.63
N ARG A 268 3.32 10.15 -16.75
CA ARG A 268 4.47 9.25 -16.65
C ARG A 268 5.36 9.70 -15.51
N ILE A 269 5.63 8.79 -14.60
CA ILE A 269 6.46 9.00 -13.41
C ILE A 269 7.67 8.10 -13.56
N ASP A 270 8.83 8.69 -13.85
CA ASP A 270 10.09 7.96 -13.90
C ASP A 270 10.84 8.09 -12.56
N LEU A 271 11.02 6.95 -11.89
CA LEU A 271 11.70 6.92 -10.60
C LEU A 271 13.23 6.87 -10.72
N ASP A 272 13.78 6.62 -11.90
CA ASP A 272 15.23 6.70 -12.16
C ASP A 272 15.70 8.14 -12.43
N GLU A 273 14.85 8.98 -13.02
CA GLU A 273 15.15 10.41 -13.23
C GLU A 273 15.17 11.23 -11.93
N SER A 274 14.54 10.73 -10.86
CA SER A 274 14.48 11.41 -9.55
C SER A 274 15.78 11.36 -8.73
N ALA A 275 16.89 10.89 -9.31
CA ALA A 275 18.21 10.79 -8.67
C ALA A 275 19.17 11.99 -8.96
N CYS A 276 18.66 13.15 -9.36
CA CYS A 276 19.44 14.39 -9.53
C CYS A 276 19.30 15.35 -8.35
#